data_AF-A0A6T1GGR3-F1
#
_entry.id   AF-A0A6T1GGR3-F1
#
_cell.length_a   1.000
_cell.length_b   1.000
_cell.length_c   1.000
_cell.angle_alpha   90.00
_cell.angle_beta   90.00
_cell.angle_gamma   90.00
#
_symmetry.space_group_name_H-M   'P 1'
#
loop_
_entity.id
_entity.type
_entity.pdbx_description
1 polymer ?
#
loop_
_entity_poly.entity_id
_entity_poly.type
_entity_poly.pdbx_seq_one_letter_code
_entity_poly.pdbx_strand_id
1 'polypeptide(L)'
;GDDAFNTFFSETGAGKHVPRAVFVDLEPTVVDEVRTGTYRQLFHPEQLISGKEDAANNFARGHYTIGKEIVDLVLDRIRKLADNCTGLQGFMIFNACGGGTGSGLGCLMLERLSVDYGKKSKLSFTVWACPQVATAVVEPYNTVLCVHSLLEHTDVTIMMDNEALYDICRRNLDIERPTYTNLNRLLAQIISSLTASLRFDGALNVDITEFQTNLVP
;
A
#
# COMPACT_ATOMS: atom_id res chain seq x y z
N GLY A 1 21.21 11.68 17.26
CA GLY A 1 20.75 12.33 16.03
C GLY A 1 19.83 11.33 15.40
N ASP A 2 18.55 11.61 15.36
CA ASP A 2 17.60 10.69 14.71
C ASP A 2 17.87 10.75 13.21
N ASP A 3 18.48 9.69 12.69
CA ASP A 3 18.73 9.59 11.27
C ASP A 3 17.39 9.57 10.51
N ALA A 4 17.30 10.33 9.42
CA ALA A 4 16.06 10.53 8.66
C ALA A 4 15.43 9.22 8.13
N PHE A 5 16.18 8.12 8.08
CA PHE A 5 15.64 6.81 7.68
C PHE A 5 14.80 6.11 8.77
N ASN A 6 14.89 6.54 10.04
CA ASN A 6 14.10 5.99 11.15
C ASN A 6 12.59 6.27 10.99
N THR A 7 12.21 7.15 10.06
CA THR A 7 10.82 7.35 9.64
C THR A 7 10.21 6.07 9.06
N PHE A 8 10.99 5.28 8.30
CA PHE A 8 10.54 4.03 7.67
C PHE A 8 11.00 2.77 8.40
N PHE A 9 12.04 2.86 9.23
CA PHE A 9 12.62 1.71 9.93
C PHE A 9 12.56 1.88 11.45
N SER A 10 12.35 0.78 12.16
CA SER A 10 12.62 0.69 13.60
C SER A 10 13.94 -0.03 13.83
N GLU A 11 14.74 0.48 14.75
CA GLU A 11 15.97 -0.19 15.17
C GLU A 11 15.69 -1.12 16.35
N THR A 12 16.17 -2.35 16.24
CA THR A 12 16.15 -3.31 17.35
C THR A 12 17.43 -3.18 18.16
N GLY A 13 17.43 -3.58 19.44
CA GLY A 13 18.63 -3.54 20.29
C GLY A 13 19.83 -4.38 19.79
N ALA A 14 19.63 -5.21 18.76
CA ALA A 14 20.67 -5.95 18.07
C ALA A 14 21.25 -5.22 16.83
N GLY A 15 20.89 -3.95 16.61
CA GLY A 15 21.30 -3.14 15.45
C GLY A 15 20.61 -3.51 14.13
N LYS A 16 19.60 -4.39 14.17
CA LYS A 16 18.80 -4.76 13.00
C LYS A 16 17.70 -3.71 12.78
N HIS A 17 17.62 -3.23 11.55
CA HIS A 17 16.60 -2.29 11.10
C HIS A 17 15.42 -3.05 10.49
N VAL A 18 14.22 -2.88 11.07
CA VAL A 18 12.99 -3.56 10.65
C VAL A 18 12.06 -2.53 10.00
N PRO A 19 11.54 -2.77 8.79
CA PRO A 19 10.60 -1.86 8.15
C PRO A 19 9.32 -1.69 8.98
N ARG A 20 8.81 -0.45 9.04
CA ARG A 20 7.48 -0.11 9.58
C ARG A 20 6.42 -0.39 8.50
N ALA A 21 6.28 -1.65 8.11
CA ALA A 21 5.36 -2.10 7.07
C ALA A 21 4.47 -3.24 7.58
N VAL A 22 3.24 -3.32 7.06
CA VAL A 22 2.33 -4.46 7.27
C VAL A 22 1.90 -4.91 5.88
N PHE A 23 2.08 -6.20 5.60
CA PHE A 23 1.60 -6.84 4.39
C PHE A 23 0.36 -7.64 4.73
N VAL A 24 -0.70 -7.44 3.97
CA VAL A 24 -1.98 -8.08 4.19
C VAL A 24 -2.48 -8.62 2.88
N ASP A 25 -2.82 -9.91 2.88
CA ASP A 25 -3.52 -10.53 1.77
C ASP A 25 -4.54 -11.54 2.32
N LEU A 26 -5.63 -11.76 1.59
CA LEU A 26 -6.67 -12.72 1.96
C LEU A 26 -6.30 -14.15 1.55
N GLU A 27 -5.30 -14.30 0.68
CA GLU A 27 -4.66 -15.58 0.37
C GLU A 27 -3.17 -15.59 0.77
N PRO A 28 -2.58 -16.77 1.02
CA PRO A 28 -1.21 -16.86 1.51
C PRO A 28 -0.15 -16.73 0.41
N THR A 29 -0.48 -16.94 -0.87
CA THR A 29 0.48 -17.13 -1.97
C THR A 29 1.54 -16.03 -2.03
N VAL A 30 1.10 -14.78 -2.16
CA VAL A 30 2.01 -13.62 -2.35
C VAL A 30 2.79 -13.31 -1.08
N VAL A 31 2.14 -13.42 0.09
CA VAL A 31 2.79 -13.18 1.39
C VAL A 31 3.84 -14.25 1.69
N ASP A 32 3.61 -15.49 1.30
CA ASP A 32 4.56 -16.60 1.49
C ASP A 32 5.79 -16.46 0.59
N GLU A 33 5.67 -15.88 -0.61
CA GLU A 33 6.83 -15.50 -1.41
C GLU A 33 7.72 -14.47 -0.69
N VAL A 34 7.12 -13.51 0.04
CA VAL A 34 7.90 -12.56 0.87
C VAL A 34 8.58 -13.27 2.05
N ARG A 35 7.89 -14.25 2.66
CA ARG A 35 8.44 -15.05 3.77
C ARG A 35 9.58 -15.97 3.35
N THR A 36 9.63 -16.39 2.10
CA THR A 36 10.65 -17.33 1.59
C THR A 36 11.69 -16.65 0.70
N GLY A 37 11.43 -15.44 0.23
CA GLY A 37 12.29 -14.68 -0.67
C GLY A 37 13.55 -14.12 -0.03
N THR A 38 14.28 -13.33 -0.82
CA THR A 38 15.59 -12.75 -0.45
C THR A 38 15.52 -11.93 0.85
N TYR A 39 14.42 -11.20 1.05
CA TYR A 39 14.22 -10.31 2.21
C TYR A 39 13.44 -10.95 3.36
N ARG A 40 13.37 -12.29 3.42
CA ARG A 40 12.63 -13.02 4.47
C ARG A 40 13.00 -12.65 5.91
N GLN A 41 14.25 -12.25 6.14
CA GLN A 41 14.73 -11.85 7.47
C GLN A 41 14.51 -10.36 7.74
N LEU A 42 14.09 -9.56 6.76
CA LEU A 42 13.95 -8.11 6.91
C LEU A 42 12.69 -7.74 7.69
N PHE A 43 11.56 -8.37 7.34
CA PHE A 43 10.25 -8.09 7.93
C PHE A 43 10.03 -8.89 9.22
N HIS A 44 9.23 -8.34 10.13
CA HIS A 44 8.79 -9.10 11.29
C HIS A 44 7.69 -10.09 10.86
N PRO A 45 7.73 -11.38 11.24
CA PRO A 45 6.75 -12.36 10.80
C PRO A 45 5.29 -11.98 11.11
N GLU A 46 5.07 -11.28 12.22
CA GLU A 46 3.74 -10.80 12.62
C GLU A 46 3.20 -9.62 11.78
N GLN A 47 4.07 -8.98 10.97
CA GLN A 47 3.66 -7.96 10.00
C GLN A 47 3.17 -8.58 8.69
N LEU A 48 3.36 -9.88 8.49
CA LEU A 48 2.98 -10.60 7.28
C LEU A 48 1.70 -11.39 7.57
N ILE A 49 0.56 -10.79 7.24
CA ILE A 49 -0.77 -11.31 7.57
C ILE A 49 -1.40 -11.91 6.31
N SER A 50 -1.81 -13.17 6.41
CA SER A 50 -2.40 -13.93 5.30
C SER A 50 -3.71 -14.58 5.76
N GLY A 51 -4.76 -14.43 4.95
CA GLY A 51 -6.01 -15.17 5.10
C GLY A 51 -5.92 -16.59 4.54
N LYS A 52 -7.06 -17.26 4.49
CA LYS A 52 -7.20 -18.62 3.91
C LYS A 52 -7.97 -18.63 2.59
N GLU A 53 -8.81 -17.62 2.36
CA GLU A 53 -9.70 -17.54 1.20
C GLU A 53 -9.56 -16.17 0.56
N ASP A 54 -9.31 -16.13 -0.75
CA ASP A 54 -9.30 -14.89 -1.51
C ASP A 54 -10.71 -14.28 -1.68
N ALA A 55 -10.75 -12.97 -1.92
CA ALA A 55 -11.95 -12.24 -2.33
C ALA A 55 -12.44 -12.60 -3.75
N ALA A 56 -11.67 -13.34 -4.55
CA ALA A 56 -12.03 -13.83 -5.89
C ALA A 56 -12.49 -12.69 -6.81
N ASN A 57 -11.74 -11.59 -6.84
CA ASN A 57 -12.06 -10.36 -7.59
C ASN A 57 -13.45 -9.76 -7.28
N ASN A 58 -13.99 -10.00 -6.09
CA ASN A 58 -15.27 -9.45 -5.65
C ASN A 58 -15.07 -8.46 -4.49
N PHE A 59 -15.34 -7.18 -4.75
CA PHE A 59 -15.33 -6.12 -3.72
C PHE A 59 -16.13 -6.48 -2.48
N ALA A 60 -17.35 -7.01 -2.64
CA ALA A 60 -18.22 -7.31 -1.52
C ALA A 60 -17.66 -8.43 -0.64
N ARG A 61 -16.91 -9.38 -1.23
CA ARG A 61 -16.23 -10.40 -0.43
C ARG A 61 -15.15 -9.78 0.44
N GLY A 62 -14.29 -8.96 -0.18
CA GLY A 62 -13.21 -8.24 0.50
C GLY A 62 -13.71 -7.25 1.56
N HIS A 63 -14.84 -6.59 1.34
CA HIS A 63 -15.34 -5.54 2.24
C HIS A 63 -16.31 -6.06 3.31
N TYR A 64 -17.28 -6.90 2.94
CA TYR A 64 -18.40 -7.24 3.83
C TYR A 64 -18.31 -8.61 4.49
N THR A 65 -17.56 -9.56 3.91
CA THR A 65 -17.52 -10.95 4.39
C THR A 65 -16.13 -11.32 4.90
N ILE A 66 -15.26 -11.83 4.03
CA ILE A 66 -13.93 -12.34 4.37
C ILE A 66 -13.05 -11.25 5.02
N GLY A 67 -13.09 -10.02 4.50
CA GLY A 67 -12.26 -8.96 5.07
C GLY A 67 -12.63 -8.58 6.50
N LYS A 68 -13.89 -8.76 6.91
CA LYS A 68 -14.29 -8.51 8.31
C LYS A 68 -13.67 -9.50 9.28
N GLU A 69 -13.34 -10.71 8.83
CA GLU A 69 -12.72 -11.72 9.68
C GLU A 69 -11.26 -11.38 10.00
N ILE A 70 -10.58 -10.65 9.09
CA ILE A 70 -9.15 -10.33 9.22
C ILE A 70 -8.89 -8.89 9.69
N VAL A 71 -9.83 -7.96 9.48
CA VAL A 71 -9.63 -6.52 9.72
C VAL A 71 -9.16 -6.23 11.15
N ASP A 72 -9.75 -6.88 12.15
CA ASP A 72 -9.41 -6.64 13.56
C ASP A 72 -7.98 -7.08 13.88
N LEU A 73 -7.54 -8.20 13.29
CA LEU A 73 -6.16 -8.67 13.42
C LEU A 73 -5.18 -7.68 12.79
N VAL A 74 -5.50 -7.16 11.60
CA VAL A 74 -4.65 -6.17 10.91
C VAL A 74 -4.56 -4.88 11.72
N LEU A 75 -5.69 -4.38 12.24
CA LEU A 75 -5.72 -3.17 13.05
C LEU A 75 -4.91 -3.31 14.35
N ASP A 76 -4.95 -4.47 15.01
CA ASP A 76 -4.10 -4.74 16.18
C ASP A 76 -2.60 -4.68 15.82
N ARG A 77 -2.21 -5.23 14.67
CA ARG A 77 -0.82 -5.14 14.20
C ARG A 77 -0.40 -3.73 13.84
N ILE A 78 -1.27 -2.96 13.19
CA ILE A 78 -1.02 -1.54 12.90
C ILE A 78 -0.88 -0.75 14.20
N ARG A 79 -1.75 -1.00 15.19
CA ARG A 79 -1.70 -0.35 16.50
C ARG A 79 -0.37 -0.59 17.21
N LYS A 80 0.11 -1.84 17.24
CA LYS A 80 1.44 -2.17 17.80
C LYS A 80 2.59 -1.40 17.13
N LEU A 81 2.50 -1.17 15.81
CA LEU A 81 3.51 -0.36 15.12
C LEU A 81 3.36 1.14 15.41
N ALA A 82 2.13 1.63 15.51
CA ALA A 82 1.84 3.02 15.87
C ALA A 82 2.31 3.35 17.30
N ASP A 83 2.10 2.44 18.26
CA ASP A 83 2.55 2.58 19.66
C ASP A 83 4.09 2.62 19.77
N ASN A 84 4.79 1.94 18.85
CA ASN A 84 6.25 1.97 18.73
C ASN A 84 6.79 3.22 18.02
N CYS A 85 5.93 4.18 17.64
CA CYS A 85 6.31 5.44 17.04
C CYS A 85 6.19 6.58 18.06
N THR A 86 7.24 7.38 18.21
CA THR A 86 7.22 8.59 19.06
C THR A 86 6.37 9.72 18.47
N GLY A 87 6.21 9.74 17.14
CA GLY A 87 5.42 10.75 16.42
C GLY A 87 4.94 10.24 15.07
N LEU A 88 3.91 9.39 15.05
CA LEU A 88 3.32 8.90 13.81
C LEU A 88 2.75 10.06 12.97
N GLN A 89 3.26 10.26 11.75
CA GLN A 89 2.74 11.26 10.82
C GLN A 89 1.46 10.79 10.13
N GLY A 90 1.45 9.56 9.61
CA GLY A 90 0.38 9.06 8.77
C GLY A 90 0.58 7.62 8.31
N PHE A 91 -0.27 7.20 7.39
CA PHE A 91 -0.23 5.88 6.76
C PHE A 91 -0.04 6.01 5.26
N MET A 92 0.82 5.15 4.70
CA MET A 92 0.93 4.93 3.26
C MET A 92 0.27 3.61 2.91
N ILE A 93 -0.75 3.65 2.07
CA ILE A 93 -1.57 2.49 1.72
C ILE A 93 -1.32 2.17 0.27
N PHE A 94 -0.96 0.92 -0.01
CA PHE A 94 -0.70 0.42 -1.36
C PHE A 94 -1.77 -0.61 -1.67
N ASN A 95 -2.63 -0.33 -2.65
CA ASN A 95 -3.70 -1.25 -3.02
C ASN A 95 -4.02 -1.18 -4.51
N ALA A 96 -4.68 -2.22 -5.02
CA ALA A 96 -5.16 -2.27 -6.40
C ALA A 96 -6.68 -2.09 -6.42
N CYS A 97 -7.17 -1.15 -7.24
CA CYS A 97 -8.59 -0.86 -7.39
C CYS A 97 -9.35 -1.98 -8.13
N GLY A 98 -8.66 -2.73 -8.99
CA GLY A 98 -9.27 -3.82 -9.77
C GLY A 98 -9.51 -5.11 -8.99
N GLY A 99 -8.66 -5.41 -8.01
CA GLY A 99 -8.72 -6.68 -7.26
C GLY A 99 -9.75 -6.65 -6.13
N GLY A 100 -10.28 -7.82 -5.74
CA GLY A 100 -11.29 -7.92 -4.66
C GLY A 100 -10.74 -7.57 -3.27
N THR A 101 -9.52 -8.02 -2.97
CA THR A 101 -8.83 -7.73 -1.71
C THR A 101 -8.35 -6.28 -1.67
N GLY A 102 -7.61 -5.84 -2.70
CA GLY A 102 -7.09 -4.48 -2.78
C GLY A 102 -8.17 -3.39 -2.74
N SER A 103 -9.30 -3.61 -3.41
CA SER A 103 -10.44 -2.70 -3.35
C SER A 103 -11.22 -2.88 -2.05
N GLY A 104 -11.83 -4.05 -1.84
CA GLY A 104 -12.78 -4.29 -0.74
C GLY A 104 -12.15 -4.17 0.65
N LEU A 105 -11.11 -4.96 0.91
CA LEU A 105 -10.42 -4.94 2.21
C LEU A 105 -9.66 -3.62 2.38
N GLY A 106 -9.05 -3.08 1.32
CA GLY A 106 -8.39 -1.77 1.36
C GLY A 106 -9.34 -0.64 1.80
N CYS A 107 -10.54 -0.59 1.24
CA CYS A 107 -11.57 0.38 1.64
C CYS A 107 -12.05 0.18 3.08
N LEU A 108 -12.28 -1.07 3.50
CA LEU A 108 -12.64 -1.37 4.88
C LEU A 108 -11.56 -0.92 5.86
N MET A 109 -10.29 -1.15 5.52
CA MET A 109 -9.15 -0.69 6.33
C MET A 109 -9.10 0.83 6.42
N LEU A 110 -9.32 1.55 5.31
CA LEU A 110 -9.35 3.00 5.27
C LEU A 110 -10.44 3.61 6.16
N GLU A 111 -11.64 3.03 6.14
CA GLU A 111 -12.75 3.42 7.01
C GLU A 111 -12.36 3.28 8.49
N ARG A 112 -11.79 2.13 8.86
CA ARG A 112 -11.37 1.86 10.24
C ARG A 112 -10.21 2.73 10.70
N LEU A 113 -9.22 2.96 9.83
CA LEU A 113 -8.11 3.87 10.11
C LEU A 113 -8.59 5.32 10.27
N SER A 114 -9.62 5.73 9.53
CA SER A 114 -10.20 7.06 9.69
C SER A 114 -10.94 7.23 11.02
N VAL A 115 -11.51 6.15 11.57
CA VAL A 115 -12.13 6.14 12.90
C VAL A 115 -11.06 6.18 14.00
N ASP A 116 -10.09 5.27 13.95
CA ASP A 116 -9.08 5.12 15.01
C ASP A 116 -8.03 6.26 14.97
N TYR A 117 -7.68 6.74 13.77
CA TYR A 117 -6.60 7.70 13.52
C TYR A 117 -7.05 8.89 12.65
N GLY A 118 -8.24 9.45 12.89
CA GLY A 118 -8.82 10.50 12.06
C GLY A 118 -7.97 11.78 11.88
N LYS A 119 -7.05 12.08 12.81
CA LYS A 119 -6.13 13.24 12.70
C LYS A 119 -4.84 12.94 11.93
N LYS A 120 -4.61 11.69 11.50
CA LYS A 120 -3.39 11.27 10.82
C LYS A 120 -3.61 11.25 9.31
N SER A 121 -2.61 11.70 8.56
CA SER A 121 -2.69 11.77 7.11
C SER A 121 -2.64 10.38 6.48
N LYS A 122 -3.40 10.17 5.41
CA LYS A 122 -3.53 8.90 4.69
C LYS A 122 -3.20 9.14 3.23
N LEU A 123 -2.04 8.66 2.81
CA LEU A 123 -1.56 8.71 1.43
C LEU A 123 -1.80 7.35 0.78
N SER A 124 -2.58 7.31 -0.29
CA SER A 124 -2.89 6.07 -1.01
C SER A 124 -2.16 6.02 -2.35
N PHE A 125 -1.55 4.88 -2.64
CA PHE A 125 -0.95 4.54 -3.93
C PHE A 125 -1.81 3.45 -4.56
N THR A 126 -2.65 3.84 -5.50
CA THR A 126 -3.67 2.97 -6.07
C THR A 126 -3.27 2.53 -7.47
N VAL A 127 -3.22 1.22 -7.70
CA VAL A 127 -3.03 0.67 -9.04
C VAL A 127 -4.38 0.60 -9.74
N TRP A 128 -4.49 1.28 -10.87
CA TRP A 128 -5.70 1.34 -11.68
C TRP A 128 -5.77 0.16 -12.65
N ALA A 129 -7.00 -0.30 -12.86
CA ALA A 129 -7.32 -1.36 -13.80
C ALA A 129 -7.07 -0.88 -15.24
N CYS A 130 -6.45 -1.73 -16.06
CA CYS A 130 -6.24 -1.48 -17.48
C CYS A 130 -6.80 -2.67 -18.27
N PRO A 131 -7.60 -2.47 -19.34
CA PRO A 131 -8.15 -3.56 -20.15
C PRO A 131 -7.10 -4.53 -20.73
N GLN A 132 -5.88 -4.05 -21.00
CA GLN A 132 -4.80 -4.84 -21.59
C GLN A 132 -4.16 -5.84 -20.61
N VAL A 133 -4.20 -5.52 -19.31
CA VAL A 133 -3.59 -6.30 -18.22
C VAL A 133 -4.66 -6.83 -17.23
N ALA A 134 -5.93 -6.54 -17.50
CA ALA A 134 -7.05 -6.93 -16.65
C ALA A 134 -7.13 -8.46 -16.55
N THR A 135 -7.18 -8.93 -15.31
CA THR A 135 -7.35 -10.34 -14.97
C THR A 135 -8.83 -10.68 -14.75
N ALA A 136 -9.67 -9.68 -14.52
CA ALA A 136 -11.10 -9.88 -14.29
C ALA A 136 -11.97 -8.86 -15.03
N VAL A 137 -13.11 -9.33 -15.55
CA VAL A 137 -14.12 -8.50 -16.23
C VAL A 137 -14.81 -7.53 -15.27
N VAL A 138 -14.77 -7.82 -13.97
CA VAL A 138 -15.42 -7.03 -12.90
C VAL A 138 -14.53 -5.93 -12.32
N GLU A 139 -13.31 -5.76 -12.82
CA GLU A 139 -12.39 -4.70 -12.36
C GLU A 139 -12.99 -3.29 -12.41
N PRO A 140 -13.81 -2.90 -13.42
CA PRO A 140 -14.47 -1.59 -13.41
C PRO A 140 -15.45 -1.43 -12.24
N TYR A 141 -16.19 -2.48 -11.87
CA TYR A 141 -17.09 -2.42 -10.72
C TYR A 141 -16.33 -2.23 -9.41
N ASN A 142 -15.27 -3.01 -9.21
CA ASN A 142 -14.41 -2.89 -8.03
C ASN A 142 -13.76 -1.50 -7.95
N THR A 143 -13.32 -0.96 -9.08
CA THR A 143 -12.68 0.37 -9.15
C THR A 143 -13.66 1.47 -8.75
N VAL A 144 -14.88 1.49 -9.29
CA VAL A 144 -15.88 2.50 -8.94
C VAL A 144 -16.23 2.45 -7.45
N LEU A 145 -16.42 1.25 -6.90
CA LEU A 145 -16.69 1.07 -5.47
C LEU A 145 -15.50 1.49 -4.61
N CYS A 146 -14.28 1.19 -5.05
CA CYS A 146 -13.06 1.58 -4.34
C CYS A 146 -12.87 3.10 -4.29
N VAL A 147 -13.07 3.76 -5.43
CA VAL A 147 -12.94 5.22 -5.57
C VAL A 147 -13.90 5.95 -4.64
N HIS A 148 -15.11 5.43 -4.43
CA HIS A 148 -16.08 6.03 -3.51
C HIS A 148 -15.52 6.11 -2.08
N SER A 149 -14.99 5.02 -1.53
CA SER A 149 -14.39 5.04 -0.19
C SER A 149 -13.05 5.79 -0.15
N LEU A 150 -12.25 5.74 -1.22
CA LEU A 150 -11.00 6.52 -1.31
C LEU A 150 -11.28 8.02 -1.20
N LEU A 151 -12.33 8.51 -1.85
CA LEU A 151 -12.72 9.93 -1.83
C LEU A 151 -13.01 10.46 -0.42
N GLU A 152 -13.57 9.63 0.45
CA GLU A 152 -13.96 10.03 1.80
C GLU A 152 -12.85 9.83 2.85
N HIS A 153 -11.97 8.85 2.62
CA HIS A 153 -11.03 8.37 3.65
C HIS A 153 -9.55 8.54 3.31
N THR A 154 -9.21 9.12 2.17
CA THR A 154 -7.81 9.42 1.82
C THR A 154 -7.60 10.91 1.65
N ASP A 155 -6.46 11.41 2.12
CA ASP A 155 -6.12 12.83 2.01
C ASP A 155 -5.47 13.11 0.64
N VAL A 156 -4.65 12.17 0.16
CA VAL A 156 -4.03 12.22 -1.17
C VAL A 156 -4.05 10.81 -1.75
N THR A 157 -4.51 10.66 -3.00
CA THR A 157 -4.43 9.41 -3.75
C THR A 157 -3.60 9.62 -5.01
N ILE A 158 -2.51 8.86 -5.11
CA ILE A 158 -1.64 8.82 -6.28
C ILE A 158 -2.07 7.62 -7.12
N MET A 159 -2.58 7.92 -8.30
CA MET A 159 -3.08 6.92 -9.24
C MET A 159 -1.93 6.41 -10.11
N MET A 160 -1.78 5.10 -10.14
CA MET A 160 -0.78 4.39 -10.93
C MET A 160 -1.50 3.60 -12.02
N ASP A 161 -1.44 4.09 -13.25
CA ASP A 161 -2.07 3.45 -14.40
C ASP A 161 -1.16 2.35 -14.98
N ASN A 162 -1.63 1.11 -14.92
CA ASN A 162 -0.93 -0.03 -15.51
C ASN A 162 -0.76 0.11 -17.03
N GLU A 163 -1.68 0.75 -17.74
CA GLU A 163 -1.56 0.96 -19.19
C GLU A 163 -0.38 1.90 -19.50
N ALA A 164 -0.33 3.04 -18.81
CA ALA A 164 0.74 3.99 -18.96
C ALA A 164 2.11 3.37 -18.62
N LEU A 165 2.19 2.59 -17.55
CA LEU A 165 3.42 1.89 -17.17
C LEU A 165 3.83 0.83 -18.20
N TYR A 166 2.86 0.11 -18.77
CA TYR A 166 3.10 -0.88 -19.81
C TYR A 166 3.63 -0.21 -21.08
N ASP A 167 3.01 0.89 -21.49
CA ASP A 167 3.42 1.68 -22.65
C ASP A 167 4.82 2.27 -22.48
N ILE A 168 5.16 2.78 -21.29
CA ILE A 168 6.52 3.28 -20.99
C ILE A 168 7.53 2.12 -21.06
N CYS A 169 7.23 0.97 -20.48
CA CYS A 169 8.14 -0.18 -20.54
C CYS A 169 8.37 -0.66 -21.97
N ARG A 170 7.32 -0.62 -22.80
CA ARG A 170 7.41 -1.07 -24.20
C ARG A 170 8.12 -0.05 -25.10
N ARG A 171 7.83 1.25 -24.95
CA ARG A 171 8.36 2.31 -25.82
C ARG A 171 9.73 2.82 -25.42
N ASN A 172 10.03 2.88 -24.11
CA ASN A 172 11.25 3.50 -23.61
C ASN A 172 12.30 2.50 -23.12
N LEU A 173 11.89 1.30 -22.70
CA LEU A 173 12.79 0.26 -22.20
C LEU A 173 12.96 -0.91 -23.19
N ASP A 174 12.36 -0.81 -24.38
CA ASP A 174 12.38 -1.82 -25.44
C ASP A 174 11.99 -3.24 -24.97
N ILE A 175 11.07 -3.32 -24.01
CA ILE A 175 10.55 -4.60 -23.51
C ILE A 175 9.29 -4.96 -24.28
N GLU A 176 9.34 -5.95 -25.17
CA GLU A 176 8.18 -6.35 -25.98
C GLU A 176 6.99 -6.84 -25.14
N ARG A 177 7.27 -7.56 -24.05
CA ARG A 177 6.26 -8.11 -23.12
C ARG A 177 6.65 -7.80 -21.67
N PRO A 178 6.34 -6.60 -21.16
CA PRO A 178 6.56 -6.25 -19.77
C PRO A 178 5.89 -7.23 -18.81
N THR A 179 6.64 -7.72 -17.83
CA THR A 179 6.12 -8.54 -16.71
C THR A 179 5.79 -7.66 -15.51
N TYR A 180 5.03 -8.17 -14.54
CA TYR A 180 4.78 -7.46 -13.27
C TYR A 180 6.09 -7.08 -12.55
N THR A 181 7.16 -7.85 -12.68
CA THR A 181 8.47 -7.47 -12.13
C THR A 181 9.03 -6.20 -12.79
N ASN A 182 8.84 -6.03 -14.10
CA ASN A 182 9.26 -4.80 -14.80
C ASN A 182 8.43 -3.60 -14.34
N LEU A 183 7.10 -3.76 -14.33
CA LEU A 183 6.17 -2.71 -13.90
C LEU A 183 6.42 -2.29 -12.44
N ASN A 184 6.55 -3.27 -11.54
CA ASN A 184 6.77 -3.03 -10.12
C ASN A 184 8.14 -2.37 -9.84
N ARG A 185 9.17 -2.63 -10.66
CA ARG A 185 10.45 -1.92 -10.54
C ARG A 185 10.32 -0.45 -10.94
N LEU A 186 9.60 -0.15 -12.01
CA LEU A 186 9.34 1.23 -12.42
C LEU A 186 8.50 1.97 -11.36
N LEU A 187 7.45 1.33 -10.88
CA LEU A 187 6.62 1.83 -9.77
C LEU A 187 7.45 2.09 -8.50
N ALA A 188 8.32 1.15 -8.12
CA ALA A 188 9.19 1.31 -6.97
C ALA A 188 10.12 2.53 -7.12
N GLN A 189 10.60 2.84 -8.32
CA GLN A 189 11.40 4.05 -8.56
C GLN A 189 10.56 5.33 -8.41
N ILE A 190 9.33 5.34 -8.94
CA ILE A 190 8.41 6.48 -8.78
C ILE A 190 8.09 6.69 -7.30
N ILE A 191 7.68 5.64 -6.59
CA ILE A 191 7.36 5.70 -5.14
C ILE A 191 8.60 6.11 -4.33
N SER A 192 9.79 5.60 -4.68
CA SER A 192 11.05 6.00 -4.04
C SER A 192 11.31 7.50 -4.21
N SER A 193 11.07 8.06 -5.40
CA SER A 193 11.24 9.49 -5.67
C SER A 193 10.24 10.36 -4.91
N LEU A 194 8.99 9.91 -4.80
CA LEU A 194 7.94 10.63 -4.08
C LEU A 194 8.19 10.59 -2.56
N THR A 195 8.66 9.46 -2.04
CA THR A 195 8.97 9.30 -0.61
C THR A 195 10.39 9.72 -0.25
N ALA A 196 11.18 10.23 -1.20
CA ALA A 196 12.57 10.62 -0.94
C ALA A 196 12.65 11.75 0.09
N SER A 197 11.75 12.73 0.01
CA SER A 197 11.68 13.86 0.94
C SER A 197 11.33 13.45 2.38
N LEU A 198 10.69 12.29 2.56
CA LEU A 198 10.36 11.73 3.88
C LEU A 198 11.50 10.87 4.47
N ARG A 199 12.48 10.47 3.65
CA ARG A 199 13.57 9.54 4.01
C ARG A 199 14.93 10.22 4.12
N PHE A 200 15.09 11.33 3.42
CA PHE A 200 16.32 12.10 3.37
C PHE A 200 16.02 13.53 3.76
N ASP A 201 16.98 14.15 4.46
CA ASP A 201 16.87 15.55 4.83
C ASP A 201 16.78 16.43 3.57
N GLY A 202 15.76 17.26 3.50
CA GLY A 202 15.37 18.00 2.30
C GLY A 202 14.54 19.23 2.64
N ALA A 203 14.46 20.18 1.70
CA ALA A 203 13.82 21.47 1.91
C ALA A 203 12.35 21.54 1.44
N LEU A 204 11.81 20.48 0.82
CA LEU A 204 10.49 20.48 0.18
C LEU A 204 9.76 19.14 0.42
N ASN A 205 8.49 19.19 0.84
CA ASN A 205 7.65 18.02 1.17
C ASN A 205 8.22 17.16 2.31
N VAL A 206 8.66 17.80 3.39
CA VAL A 206 9.33 17.16 4.54
C VAL A 206 8.37 16.26 5.32
N ASP A 207 7.08 16.60 5.31
CA ASP A 207 6.02 15.87 6.01
C ASP A 207 4.89 15.43 5.08
N ILE A 208 4.21 14.33 5.43
CA ILE A 208 3.03 13.84 4.69
C ILE A 208 1.93 14.91 4.60
N THR A 209 1.82 15.79 5.60
CA THR A 209 0.84 16.90 5.60
C THR A 209 1.14 17.97 4.55
N GLU A 210 2.42 18.14 4.16
CA GLU A 210 2.79 19.07 3.10
C GLU A 210 2.32 18.57 1.72
N PHE A 211 2.24 17.26 1.50
CA PHE A 211 1.65 16.72 0.27
C PHE A 211 0.21 17.20 0.09
N GLN A 212 -0.59 17.15 1.15
CA GLN A 212 -1.96 17.66 1.11
C GLN A 212 -1.97 19.17 0.85
N THR A 213 -1.16 19.93 1.59
CA THR A 213 -1.14 21.40 1.50
C THR A 213 -0.71 21.91 0.13
N ASN A 214 0.24 21.23 -0.52
CA ASN A 214 0.83 21.66 -1.78
C ASN A 214 0.11 21.12 -3.02
N LEU A 215 -0.54 19.96 -2.93
CA LEU A 215 -1.12 19.26 -4.09
C LEU A 215 -2.64 19.20 -4.09
N VAL A 216 -3.31 19.49 -2.97
CA VAL A 216 -4.78 19.40 -2.85
C VAL A 216 -5.35 20.78 -2.46
N PRO A 217 -5.91 21.54 -3.42
CA PRO A 217 -6.44 22.89 -3.18
C PRO A 217 -7.82 22.91 -2.50
#